data_AF-A0A5J9VH05-F1
#
_entry.id   AF-A0A5J9VH05-F1
#
_cell.length_a   1.000
_cell.length_b   1.000
_cell.length_c   1.000
_cell.angle_alpha   90.00
_cell.angle_beta   90.00
_cell.angle_gamma   90.00
#
_symmetry.space_group_name_H-M   'P 1'
#
loop_
_entity.id
_entity.type
_entity.pdbx_description
1 polymer ?
#
loop_
_entity_poly.entity_id
_entity_poly.type
_entity_poly.pdbx_seq_one_letter_code
_entity_poly.pdbx_strand_id
1 'polypeptide(L)'
;MSFQQQEISSSPCAKGCGFFGSPATQNMCSVCFTKHLVVTGEPAAATSTAAAASKAAEKTTGDVSAVAGAETAVAEAAASAEAEVLTEEELRQKAWVERCRAAVAENYWGNRCSECHKKMTLVGRFTCRCGRTYCPTHRHSEAHACAYDYRRAGVISIIRSNPLIQGEKLRDRI
;
A
#
# COMPACT_ATOMS: atom_id res chain seq x y z
N MET A 1 8.74 9.86 49.74
CA MET A 1 7.74 9.79 48.65
C MET A 1 7.92 8.45 47.97
N SER A 2 7.14 7.46 48.42
CA SER A 2 7.21 6.09 47.91
C SER A 2 6.64 6.06 46.49
N PHE A 3 7.49 5.73 45.52
CA PHE A 3 7.05 5.41 44.16
C PHE A 3 6.38 4.04 44.20
N GLN A 4 5.05 4.04 44.28
CA GLN A 4 4.25 2.82 44.16
C GLN A 4 4.38 2.35 42.70
N GLN A 5 5.29 1.42 42.46
CA GLN A 5 5.43 0.75 41.17
C GLN A 5 4.11 0.01 40.93
N GLN A 6 3.29 0.54 40.02
CA GLN A 6 2.08 -0.14 39.59
C GLN A 6 2.53 -1.43 38.92
N GLU A 7 2.33 -2.54 39.61
CA GLU A 7 2.42 -3.90 39.10
C GLU A 7 1.54 -3.96 37.83
N ILE A 8 2.16 -3.83 36.65
CA ILE A 8 1.50 -4.11 35.38
C ILE A 8 1.36 -5.62 35.32
N SER A 9 0.36 -6.16 36.01
CA SER A 9 -0.02 -7.55 35.88
C SER A 9 -0.54 -7.73 34.45
N SER A 10 0.36 -8.16 33.57
CA SER A 10 0.09 -8.39 32.15
C SER A 10 -0.77 -9.64 32.01
N SER A 11 -2.07 -9.49 32.28
CA SER A 11 -3.04 -10.57 32.08
C SER A 11 -3.36 -10.72 30.58
N PRO A 12 -3.43 -11.96 30.06
CA PRO A 12 -3.84 -12.19 28.69
C PRO A 12 -5.29 -11.72 28.49
N CYS A 13 -5.61 -11.35 27.25
CA CYS A 13 -6.97 -10.91 26.88
C CYS A 13 -8.00 -11.94 27.35
N ALA A 14 -9.05 -11.47 28.01
CA ALA A 14 -10.14 -12.29 28.54
C ALA A 14 -10.85 -13.13 27.46
N LYS A 15 -10.80 -12.71 26.19
CA LYS A 15 -11.30 -13.49 25.04
C LYS A 15 -10.31 -14.54 24.50
N GLY A 16 -9.14 -14.70 25.12
CA GLY A 16 -8.17 -15.75 24.77
C GLY A 16 -7.42 -15.55 23.45
N CYS A 17 -7.37 -14.33 22.90
CA CYS A 17 -6.76 -14.07 21.58
C CYS A 17 -5.22 -13.99 21.58
N GLY A 18 -4.56 -14.26 22.71
CA GLY A 18 -3.09 -14.26 22.82
C GLY A 18 -2.43 -12.88 22.92
N PHE A 19 -3.21 -11.79 22.97
CA PHE A 19 -2.70 -10.44 23.21
C PHE A 19 -3.02 -9.98 24.64
N PHE A 20 -2.25 -9.07 25.24
CA PHE A 20 -2.46 -8.61 26.62
C PHE A 20 -3.64 -7.64 26.73
N GLY A 21 -4.46 -7.84 27.77
CA GLY A 21 -5.59 -6.97 28.08
C GLY A 21 -5.21 -5.94 29.15
N SER A 22 -5.82 -4.76 29.10
CA SER A 22 -5.68 -3.77 30.17
C SER A 22 -6.91 -3.79 31.08
N PRO A 23 -6.78 -3.53 32.39
CA PRO A 23 -7.94 -3.44 33.28
C PRO A 23 -8.88 -2.29 32.88
N ALA A 24 -8.37 -1.24 32.22
CA ALA A 24 -9.18 -0.15 31.66
C ALA A 24 -10.12 -0.60 30.51
N THR A 25 -9.77 -1.69 29.80
CA THR A 25 -10.54 -2.26 28.69
C THR A 25 -11.14 -3.62 29.06
N GLN A 26 -11.54 -3.80 30.33
CA GLN A 26 -12.12 -5.05 30.86
C GLN A 26 -11.21 -6.28 30.63
N ASN A 27 -9.89 -6.11 30.75
CA ASN A 27 -8.87 -7.12 30.45
C ASN A 27 -8.97 -7.67 29.02
N MET A 28 -9.42 -6.87 28.06
CA MET A 28 -9.51 -7.26 26.65
C MET A 28 -8.51 -6.47 25.82
N CYS A 29 -7.98 -7.08 24.76
CA CYS A 29 -7.16 -6.35 23.80
C CYS A 29 -8.00 -5.30 23.05
N SER A 30 -7.36 -4.28 22.49
CA SER A 30 -8.03 -3.21 21.74
C SER A 30 -9.00 -3.75 20.68
N VAL A 31 -8.62 -4.80 19.93
CA VAL A 31 -9.45 -5.43 18.90
C VAL A 31 -10.66 -6.17 19.51
N CYS A 32 -10.46 -6.89 20.62
CA CYS A 32 -11.51 -7.65 21.29
C CYS A 32 -12.49 -6.74 22.05
N PHE A 33 -12.00 -5.60 22.53
CA PHE A 33 -12.76 -4.56 23.22
C PHE A 33 -13.65 -3.80 22.24
N THR A 34 -13.14 -3.39 21.07
CA THR A 34 -13.99 -2.80 20.02
C THR A 34 -15.14 -3.72 19.61
N LYS A 35 -14.87 -5.03 19.48
CA LYS A 35 -15.93 -6.02 19.19
C LYS A 35 -16.92 -6.21 20.34
N HIS A 36 -16.54 -5.89 21.57
CA HIS A 36 -17.42 -6.01 22.73
C HIS A 36 -18.37 -4.81 22.85
N LEU A 37 -17.89 -3.60 22.57
CA LEU A 37 -18.71 -2.39 22.54
C LEU A 37 -19.87 -2.49 21.54
N VAL A 38 -19.65 -3.17 20.41
CA VAL A 38 -20.68 -3.43 19.40
C VAL A 38 -21.76 -4.42 19.89
N VAL A 39 -21.44 -5.29 20.85
CA VAL A 39 -22.33 -6.35 21.34
C VAL A 39 -23.11 -5.93 22.58
N THR A 40 -22.52 -5.14 23.50
CA THR A 40 -23.14 -4.84 24.80
C THR A 40 -24.02 -3.59 24.84
N GLY A 41 -24.11 -2.81 23.77
CA GLY A 41 -25.17 -1.80 23.60
C GLY A 41 -25.30 -0.70 24.66
N GLU A 42 -24.30 -0.48 25.53
CA GLU A 42 -24.26 0.65 26.48
C GLU A 42 -23.33 1.76 25.96
N PRO A 43 -23.86 2.91 25.50
CA PRO A 43 -23.07 4.09 25.19
C PRO A 43 -22.91 4.98 26.43
N ALA A 44 -21.75 4.94 27.10
CA ALA A 44 -21.40 5.91 28.12
C ALA A 44 -20.73 7.14 27.47
N ALA A 45 -21.49 8.24 27.42
CA ALA A 45 -21.10 9.65 27.32
C ALA A 45 -19.95 10.03 26.34
N ALA A 46 -20.36 10.66 25.24
CA ALA A 46 -19.49 11.40 24.35
C ALA A 46 -18.89 12.64 25.04
N THR A 47 -17.57 12.79 24.93
CA THR A 47 -16.95 14.05 24.51
C THR A 47 -16.01 13.72 23.34
N SER A 48 -16.56 13.91 22.13
CA SER A 48 -15.94 14.17 20.81
C SER A 48 -14.63 13.43 20.44
N THR A 49 -14.60 12.53 19.44
CA THR A 49 -14.72 12.90 18.02
C THR A 49 -14.75 11.64 17.11
N ALA A 50 -15.62 11.71 16.08
CA ALA A 50 -15.54 11.10 14.75
C ALA A 50 -15.75 9.57 14.51
N ALA A 51 -16.58 9.34 13.47
CA ALA A 51 -16.70 8.19 12.56
C ALA A 51 -17.42 6.92 13.08
N ALA A 52 -18.69 6.69 12.74
CA ALA A 52 -19.28 6.33 11.43
C ALA A 52 -19.41 4.80 11.22
N ALA A 53 -20.64 4.42 10.90
CA ALA A 53 -21.16 3.10 10.52
C ALA A 53 -20.45 2.53 9.26
N SER A 54 -20.51 1.24 8.92
CA SER A 54 -21.71 0.46 8.63
C SER A 54 -21.43 -1.05 8.39
N LYS A 55 -22.50 -1.86 8.51
CA LYS A 55 -22.73 -3.25 8.00
C LYS A 55 -22.22 -3.44 6.55
N ALA A 56 -21.60 -4.57 6.13
CA ALA A 56 -22.02 -5.99 5.98
C ALA A 56 -23.10 -6.21 4.88
N ALA A 57 -22.73 -6.71 3.68
CA ALA A 57 -22.73 -8.11 3.19
C ALA A 57 -24.01 -8.39 2.35
N GLU A 58 -24.12 -9.21 1.29
CA GLU A 58 -23.51 -10.49 0.90
C GLU A 58 -23.91 -10.89 -0.55
N LYS A 59 -23.28 -11.93 -1.13
CA LYS A 59 -23.58 -12.56 -2.44
C LYS A 59 -23.55 -14.10 -2.33
N THR A 60 -24.56 -14.81 -2.86
CA THR A 60 -24.58 -16.27 -3.16
C THR A 60 -25.60 -16.54 -4.32
N THR A 61 -25.21 -17.04 -5.51
CA THR A 61 -25.12 -18.41 -6.09
C THR A 61 -26.42 -19.23 -6.24
N GLY A 62 -26.70 -19.74 -7.46
CA GLY A 62 -27.60 -20.90 -7.73
C GLY A 62 -28.19 -20.97 -9.16
N ASP A 63 -28.12 -22.15 -9.81
CA ASP A 63 -28.32 -22.51 -11.24
C ASP A 63 -29.72 -23.12 -11.54
N VAL A 64 -30.23 -23.03 -12.80
CA VAL A 64 -30.91 -24.11 -13.58
C VAL A 64 -31.26 -23.70 -15.03
N SER A 65 -31.43 -24.70 -15.90
CA SER A 65 -31.35 -24.71 -17.37
C SER A 65 -32.71 -24.79 -18.13
N ALA A 66 -32.69 -24.33 -19.40
CA ALA A 66 -33.30 -24.93 -20.62
C ALA A 66 -34.45 -24.22 -21.41
N VAL A 67 -34.28 -24.32 -22.75
CA VAL A 67 -35.17 -24.28 -23.95
C VAL A 67 -35.67 -22.97 -24.63
N ALA A 68 -35.07 -22.74 -25.82
CA ALA A 68 -35.62 -22.48 -27.17
C ALA A 68 -36.67 -21.38 -27.48
N GLY A 69 -36.37 -20.57 -28.53
CA GLY A 69 -37.35 -20.13 -29.52
C GLY A 69 -37.45 -18.63 -29.86
N ALA A 70 -36.83 -18.24 -30.99
CA ALA A 70 -37.30 -17.31 -32.04
C ALA A 70 -37.83 -15.87 -31.75
N GLU A 71 -37.12 -14.91 -32.40
CA GLU A 71 -37.62 -13.82 -33.27
C GLU A 71 -38.04 -12.43 -32.73
N THR A 72 -37.27 -11.43 -33.21
CA THR A 72 -37.61 -10.04 -33.66
C THR A 72 -38.39 -9.08 -32.74
N ALA A 73 -37.78 -7.92 -32.44
CA ALA A 73 -38.11 -6.62 -33.05
C ALA A 73 -37.50 -5.45 -32.26
N VAL A 74 -37.22 -4.37 -33.01
CA VAL A 74 -36.60 -3.10 -32.65
C VAL A 74 -37.48 -2.27 -31.71
N ALA A 75 -36.90 -1.61 -30.70
CA ALA A 75 -37.38 -0.31 -30.23
C ALA A 75 -36.33 0.43 -29.37
N GLU A 76 -36.08 1.65 -29.80
CA GLU A 76 -35.34 2.75 -29.20
C GLU A 76 -36.13 3.39 -28.04
N ALA A 77 -35.48 3.71 -26.92
CA ALA A 77 -35.89 4.85 -26.07
C ALA A 77 -34.83 5.13 -24.99
N ALA A 78 -34.48 6.40 -24.90
CA ALA A 78 -33.63 7.00 -23.88
C ALA A 78 -34.13 6.73 -22.45
N ALA A 79 -33.21 6.39 -21.55
CA ALA A 79 -33.45 6.37 -20.11
C ALA A 79 -32.58 7.43 -19.44
N SER A 80 -33.26 8.44 -18.94
CA SER A 80 -32.76 9.56 -18.16
C SER A 80 -31.85 9.11 -17.02
N ALA A 81 -30.68 9.74 -16.93
CA ALA A 81 -29.78 9.63 -15.80
C ALA A 81 -30.40 10.37 -14.61
N GLU A 82 -30.92 9.63 -13.65
CA GLU A 82 -31.25 10.16 -12.32
C GLU A 82 -29.93 10.49 -11.63
N ALA A 83 -29.57 11.77 -11.64
CA ALA A 83 -28.48 12.29 -10.83
C ALA A 83 -28.98 12.42 -9.39
N GLU A 84 -28.77 11.38 -8.58
CA GLU A 84 -29.02 11.47 -7.15
C GLU A 84 -28.10 12.54 -6.54
N VAL A 85 -28.71 13.63 -6.06
CA VAL A 85 -28.03 14.77 -5.43
C VAL A 85 -27.55 14.32 -4.05
N LEU A 86 -26.31 13.85 -4.01
CA LEU A 86 -25.62 13.52 -2.76
C LEU A 86 -25.37 14.78 -1.95
N THR A 87 -25.50 14.66 -0.64
CA THR A 87 -25.23 15.76 0.29
C THR A 87 -23.76 16.22 0.18
N GLU A 88 -23.50 17.48 0.50
CA GLU A 88 -22.13 18.03 0.42
C GLU A 88 -21.13 17.24 1.29
N GLU A 89 -21.62 16.64 2.39
CA GLU A 89 -20.83 15.79 3.28
C GLU A 89 -20.45 14.44 2.64
N GLU A 90 -21.37 13.83 1.89
CA GLU A 90 -21.10 12.61 1.12
C GLU A 90 -20.13 12.86 -0.04
N LEU A 91 -20.21 14.03 -0.67
CA LEU A 91 -19.29 14.41 -1.74
C LEU A 91 -17.86 14.61 -1.20
N ARG A 92 -17.72 15.21 0.00
CA ARG A 92 -16.44 15.33 0.73
C ARG A 92 -15.88 13.95 1.13
N GLN A 93 -16.72 13.04 1.60
CA GLN A 93 -16.29 11.68 1.95
C GLN A 93 -15.83 10.88 0.72
N LYS A 94 -16.57 10.95 -0.41
CA LYS A 94 -16.16 10.32 -1.67
C LYS A 94 -14.82 10.85 -2.18
N ALA A 95 -14.64 12.18 -2.14
CA ALA A 95 -13.38 12.82 -2.51
C ALA A 95 -12.20 12.39 -1.62
N TRP A 96 -12.44 12.19 -0.31
CA TRP A 96 -11.41 11.70 0.62
C TRP A 96 -11.00 10.25 0.32
N VAL A 97 -11.98 9.35 0.11
CA VAL A 97 -11.72 7.94 -0.22
C VAL A 97 -10.95 7.81 -1.54
N GLU A 98 -11.31 8.61 -2.54
CA GLU A 98 -10.65 8.60 -3.84
C GLU A 98 -9.20 9.11 -3.77
N ARG A 99 -8.94 10.15 -2.96
CA ARG A 99 -7.59 10.63 -2.67
C ARG A 99 -6.75 9.59 -1.92
N CYS A 100 -7.32 8.91 -0.94
CA CYS A 100 -6.65 7.82 -0.23
C CYS A 100 -6.35 6.63 -1.16
N ARG A 101 -7.29 6.27 -2.04
CA ARG A 101 -7.09 5.21 -3.05
C ARG A 101 -5.98 5.57 -4.04
N ALA A 102 -5.93 6.81 -4.52
CA ALA A 102 -4.86 7.30 -5.40
C ALA A 102 -3.49 7.24 -4.69
N ALA A 103 -3.40 7.67 -3.43
CA ALA A 103 -2.16 7.60 -2.65
C ALA A 103 -1.66 6.16 -2.43
N VAL A 104 -2.58 5.20 -2.27
CA VAL A 104 -2.24 3.77 -2.17
C VAL A 104 -1.83 3.22 -3.54
N ALA A 105 -2.46 3.64 -4.63
CA ALA A 105 -2.12 3.23 -5.99
C ALA A 105 -0.73 3.70 -6.41
N GLU A 106 -0.33 4.94 -6.09
CA GLU A 106 1.04 5.41 -6.35
C GLU A 106 2.08 4.60 -5.54
N ASN A 107 1.75 4.24 -4.30
CA ASN A 107 2.59 3.35 -3.49
C ASN A 107 2.53 1.86 -3.91
N TYR A 108 1.57 1.47 -4.75
CA TYR A 108 1.36 0.09 -5.18
C TYR A 108 2.44 -0.38 -6.17
N TRP A 109 3.00 0.55 -6.96
CA TRP A 109 4.13 0.29 -7.88
C TRP A 109 5.50 0.58 -7.28
N GLY A 110 5.59 1.42 -6.24
CA GLY A 110 6.87 1.78 -5.62
C GLY A 110 7.57 0.64 -4.86
N ASN A 111 6.84 -0.42 -4.53
CA ASN A 111 7.30 -1.51 -3.66
C ASN A 111 7.30 -2.88 -4.35
N ARG A 112 7.51 -2.95 -5.66
CA ARG A 112 7.63 -4.22 -6.40
C ARG A 112 8.86 -4.27 -7.28
N CYS A 113 9.38 -5.48 -7.45
CA CYS A 113 10.41 -5.76 -8.45
C CYS A 113 9.82 -5.60 -9.87
N SER A 114 10.60 -5.06 -10.79
CA SER A 114 10.16 -4.85 -12.18
C SER A 114 10.19 -6.14 -13.04
N GLU A 115 10.93 -7.17 -12.59
CA GLU A 115 11.09 -8.44 -13.33
C GLU A 115 10.16 -9.53 -12.79
N CYS A 116 10.18 -9.74 -11.46
CA CYS A 116 9.42 -10.80 -10.81
C CYS A 116 8.18 -10.32 -10.05
N HIS A 117 7.88 -9.01 -10.09
CA HIS A 117 6.75 -8.37 -9.40
C HIS A 117 6.62 -8.67 -7.89
N LYS A 118 7.68 -9.19 -7.28
CA LYS A 118 7.71 -9.52 -5.85
C LYS A 118 7.64 -8.24 -5.01
N LYS A 119 6.76 -8.24 -4.02
CA LYS A 119 6.64 -7.15 -3.04
C LYS A 119 7.93 -7.06 -2.23
N MET A 120 8.53 -5.89 -2.22
CA MET A 120 9.76 -5.56 -1.51
C MET A 120 9.42 -4.73 -0.27
N THR A 121 10.23 -4.88 0.76
CA THR A 121 10.26 -3.95 1.90
C THR A 121 11.07 -2.70 1.51
N LEU A 122 10.96 -1.63 2.31
CA LEU A 122 11.68 -0.38 2.06
C LEU A 122 13.20 -0.59 1.92
N VAL A 123 13.77 -1.52 2.69
CA VAL A 123 15.20 -1.89 2.69
C VAL A 123 15.56 -2.80 1.51
N GLY A 124 14.61 -3.56 0.98
CA GLY A 124 14.82 -4.53 -0.10
C GLY A 124 14.68 -3.95 -1.51
N ARG A 125 14.54 -2.62 -1.64
CA ARG A 125 14.37 -1.92 -2.91
C ARG A 125 15.72 -1.47 -3.47
N PHE A 126 16.17 -2.10 -4.55
CA PHE A 126 17.37 -1.66 -5.26
C PHE A 126 17.01 -0.96 -6.55
N THR A 127 17.49 0.27 -6.72
CA THR A 127 17.40 1.01 -7.97
C THR A 127 18.56 0.61 -8.88
N CYS A 128 18.26 0.19 -10.09
CA CYS A 128 19.29 0.04 -11.12
C CYS A 128 19.52 1.37 -11.83
N ARG A 129 20.69 1.53 -12.48
CA ARG A 129 21.01 2.70 -13.31
C ARG A 129 20.07 2.87 -14.51
N CYS A 130 19.36 1.82 -14.92
CA CYS A 130 18.28 1.92 -15.91
C CYS A 130 16.98 2.54 -15.35
N GLY A 131 16.94 2.97 -14.09
CA GLY A 131 15.81 3.67 -13.47
C GLY A 131 14.72 2.77 -12.86
N ARG A 132 14.79 1.46 -13.11
CA ARG A 132 13.84 0.47 -12.57
C ARG A 132 14.27 -0.08 -11.21
N THR A 133 13.30 -0.56 -10.43
CA THR A 133 13.54 -1.14 -9.11
C THR A 133 13.37 -2.64 -9.06
N TYR A 134 14.29 -3.30 -8.35
CA TYR A 134 14.43 -4.75 -8.34
C TYR A 134 14.64 -5.28 -6.92
N CYS A 135 14.35 -6.57 -6.74
CA CYS A 135 14.63 -7.31 -5.52
C CYS A 135 16.12 -7.72 -5.46
N PRO A 136 16.64 -8.23 -4.31
CA PRO A 136 18.05 -8.62 -4.18
C PRO A 136 18.55 -9.57 -5.28
N THR A 137 17.69 -10.48 -5.76
CA THR A 137 18.01 -11.44 -6.81
C THR A 137 18.12 -10.81 -8.20
N HIS A 138 17.33 -9.78 -8.50
CA HIS A 138 17.30 -9.11 -9.81
C HIS A 138 18.03 -7.75 -9.83
N ARG A 139 18.80 -7.45 -8.78
CA ARG A 139 19.53 -6.19 -8.63
C ARG A 139 20.62 -6.00 -9.70
N HIS A 140 21.28 -7.09 -10.10
CA HIS A 140 22.39 -7.06 -11.04
C HIS A 140 21.90 -6.87 -12.47
N SER A 141 22.68 -6.19 -13.31
CA SER A 141 22.35 -5.86 -14.71
C SER A 141 22.15 -7.06 -15.63
N GLU A 142 22.65 -8.22 -15.22
CA GLU A 142 22.57 -9.51 -15.92
C GLU A 142 21.31 -10.28 -15.51
N ALA A 143 20.73 -9.98 -14.34
CA ALA A 143 19.51 -10.60 -13.84
C ALA A 143 18.23 -9.91 -14.33
N HIS A 144 18.36 -8.82 -15.11
CA HIS A 144 17.26 -8.17 -15.82
C HIS A 144 17.77 -7.68 -17.17
N ALA A 145 16.88 -7.43 -18.13
CA ALA A 145 17.26 -6.82 -19.40
C ALA A 145 17.59 -5.32 -19.20
N CYS A 146 18.77 -5.03 -18.65
CA CYS A 146 19.23 -3.67 -18.36
C CYS A 146 19.55 -2.94 -19.67
N ALA A 147 18.79 -1.89 -19.97
CA ALA A 147 19.02 -1.04 -21.14
C ALA A 147 20.18 -0.04 -20.97
N TYR A 148 20.85 -0.03 -19.80
CA TYR A 148 21.92 0.92 -19.52
C TYR A 148 23.28 0.41 -20.03
N ASP A 149 23.96 1.22 -20.86
CA ASP A 149 25.28 0.89 -21.40
C ASP A 149 26.40 1.21 -20.40
N TYR A 150 26.78 0.22 -19.60
CA TYR A 150 27.89 0.33 -18.64
C TYR A 150 29.25 0.53 -19.30
N ARG A 151 29.43 0.08 -20.54
CA ARG A 151 30.70 0.18 -21.26
C ARG A 151 30.96 1.62 -21.66
N ARG A 152 29.98 2.28 -22.28
CA ARG A 152 30.08 3.71 -22.62
C ARG A 152 30.25 4.56 -21.37
N ALA A 153 29.46 4.29 -20.33
CA ALA A 153 29.59 5.01 -19.06
C ALA A 153 30.99 4.85 -18.45
N GLY A 154 31.55 3.63 -18.47
CA GLY A 154 32.91 3.36 -18.00
C GLY A 154 33.98 4.10 -18.79
N VAL A 155 33.87 4.11 -20.12
CA VAL A 155 34.80 4.84 -21.00
C VAL A 155 34.77 6.35 -20.68
N ILE A 156 33.59 6.94 -20.54
CA ILE A 156 33.45 8.36 -20.20
C ILE A 156 34.07 8.65 -18.84
N SER A 157 33.86 7.80 -17.84
CA SER A 157 34.49 7.95 -16.52
C SER A 157 36.02 7.89 -16.60
N ILE A 158 36.57 6.95 -17.35
CA ILE A 158 38.02 6.80 -17.54
C ILE A 158 38.61 8.05 -18.21
N ILE A 159 38.01 8.48 -19.33
CA ILE A 159 38.44 9.70 -20.06
C ILE A 159 38.46 10.90 -19.12
N ARG A 160 37.40 11.07 -18.32
CA ARG A 160 37.31 12.19 -17.38
C ARG A 160 38.33 12.11 -16.25
N SER A 161 38.71 10.90 -15.84
CA SER A 161 39.67 10.67 -14.76
C SER A 161 41.14 10.66 -15.19
N ASN A 162 41.43 10.53 -16.48
CA ASN A 162 42.80 10.39 -16.97
C ASN A 162 43.51 11.75 -16.95
N PRO A 163 44.51 11.98 -16.08
CA PRO A 163 45.26 13.22 -16.09
C PRO A 163 46.11 13.31 -17.36
N LEU A 164 46.19 14.50 -17.95
CA LEU A 164 47.04 14.73 -19.13
C LEU A 164 48.51 14.75 -18.69
N ILE A 165 49.24 13.68 -19.02
CA ILE A 165 50.68 13.61 -18.81
C ILE A 165 51.36 14.45 -19.91
N GLN A 166 51.62 15.72 -19.62
CA GLN A 166 52.47 16.56 -20.46
C GLN A 166 53.89 16.51 -19.89
N GLY A 167 54.74 15.69 -20.51
CA GLY A 167 56.17 15.73 -20.27
C GLY A 167 56.80 16.91 -21.02
N GLU A 168 57.71 17.62 -20.37
CA GLU A 168 58.51 18.63 -21.07
C GLU A 168 59.35 17.92 -22.15
N LYS A 169 59.16 18.32 -23.41
CA LYS A 169 59.94 17.80 -24.53
C LYS A 169 61.38 18.25 -24.32
N LEU A 170 62.24 17.36 -23.82
CA LEU A 170 63.67 17.58 -23.60
C LEU A 170 64.28 18.31 -24.81
N ARG A 171 64.73 19.55 -24.61
CA ARG A 171 65.31 20.36 -25.70
C ARG A 171 66.81 20.10 -25.88
N ASP A 172 67.53 19.78 -24.80
CA ASP A 172 68.96 19.50 -24.86
C ASP A 172 69.29 18.25 -24.02
N ARG A 173 69.54 17.12 -24.69
CA ARG A 173 70.27 15.98 -24.09
C ARG A 173 71.76 16.26 -24.25
N ILE A 174 72.50 16.16 -23.14
CA ILE A 174 73.96 16.14 -23.07
C ILE A 174 74.49 14.90 -23.80
#